data_AF-A0A8C9X3Q9-F1
#
_entry.id   AF-A0A8C9X3Q9-F1
#
_cell.length_a   1.000
_cell.length_b   1.000
_cell.length_c   1.000
_cell.angle_alpha   90.00
_cell.angle_beta   90.00
_cell.angle_gamma   90.00
#
_symmetry.space_group_name_H-M   'P 1'
#
loop_
_entity.id
_entity.type
_entity.pdbx_description
1 polymer ?
#
loop_
_entity_poly.entity_id
_entity_poly.type
_entity_poly.pdbx_seq_one_letter_code
_entity_poly.pdbx_strand_id
1 'polypeptide(L)'
;MEGHLKQIPGFCLGGTSIPGLDNKVNCDIIVGYKSVYRMCFAMACFFFLFTIIMIRVRNSKDPRAAIQNGFWFFKFLLLVGIAVGAFFIPDGTFNTVWYYFGLVGSFFFIITQLILLVDFAHSWNQSWLLKAEEGNSKCWFAALLSFTFIFYAVAFSAVVLFYVFYTKPDDCTEHKVFISLNFIFCIIVSIVAILPKVQEAQPTSGLLQASFISCYTMYVTWSAMTNNPNRQCNPSLLSLVQTVTATPAPGPAPTQTPGSVQWWDAQSIVGLIIFLFCTLYASIRSSTNTQVNKLMQTEDNQGLTDYSSTGEDGVRRAVDNEEEAVTYNYSFFHFSLLLASLYIMMTLTNWYM
;
A
#
# COMPACT_ATOMS: atom_id res chain seq x y z
N MET A 1 -1.02 -3.41 -29.54
CA MET A 1 -1.53 -4.37 -28.53
C MET A 1 -2.90 -3.94 -28.01
N GLU A 2 -3.14 -2.65 -27.76
CA GLU A 2 -4.42 -2.10 -27.28
C GLU A 2 -5.62 -2.30 -28.23
N GLY A 3 -5.40 -2.33 -29.56
CA GLY A 3 -6.49 -2.51 -30.54
C GLY A 3 -7.22 -3.85 -30.46
N HIS A 4 -6.57 -4.91 -29.95
CA HIS A 4 -7.19 -6.23 -29.82
C HIS A 4 -8.05 -6.37 -28.56
N LEU A 5 -7.77 -5.59 -27.51
CA LEU A 5 -8.60 -5.57 -26.28
C LEU A 5 -9.99 -4.97 -26.56
N LYS A 6 -10.07 -4.03 -27.51
CA LYS A 6 -11.35 -3.42 -27.96
C LYS A 6 -12.27 -4.41 -28.70
N GLN A 7 -11.73 -5.52 -29.20
CA GLN A 7 -12.48 -6.52 -29.98
C GLN A 7 -13.12 -7.61 -29.10
N ILE A 8 -12.85 -7.62 -27.79
CA ILE A 8 -13.46 -8.56 -26.85
C ILE A 8 -14.91 -8.12 -26.55
N PRO A 9 -15.94 -8.93 -26.87
CA PRO A 9 -17.33 -8.60 -26.57
C PRO A 9 -17.54 -8.34 -25.07
N GLY A 10 -18.22 -7.24 -24.72
CA GLY A 10 -18.48 -6.82 -23.32
C GLY A 10 -17.61 -5.65 -22.83
N PHE A 11 -16.38 -5.51 -23.34
CA PHE A 11 -15.47 -4.47 -22.85
C PHE A 11 -15.83 -3.05 -23.35
N CYS A 12 -16.28 -2.90 -24.60
CA CYS A 12 -16.73 -1.63 -25.21
C CYS A 12 -18.02 -1.71 -26.04
N LEU A 13 -18.61 -2.88 -26.22
CA LEU A 13 -19.85 -3.05 -26.99
C LEU A 13 -21.05 -2.90 -26.06
N GLY A 14 -21.67 -1.72 -26.10
CA GLY A 14 -22.83 -1.36 -25.27
C GLY A 14 -22.50 -0.19 -24.35
N GLY A 15 -22.35 1.00 -24.92
CA GLY A 15 -22.40 2.23 -24.12
C GLY A 15 -23.70 2.25 -23.35
N THR A 16 -23.63 2.27 -22.02
CA THR A 16 -24.79 2.57 -21.18
C THR A 16 -25.24 3.97 -21.54
N SER A 17 -26.28 4.08 -22.36
CA SER A 17 -27.01 5.31 -22.59
C SER A 17 -27.66 5.73 -21.28
N ILE A 18 -26.95 6.52 -20.48
CA ILE A 18 -27.58 7.38 -19.47
C ILE A 18 -28.42 8.39 -20.28
N PRO A 19 -29.75 8.45 -20.12
CA PRO A 19 -30.58 9.36 -20.90
C PRO A 19 -30.16 10.80 -20.58
N GLY A 20 -29.57 11.49 -21.55
CA GLY A 20 -29.22 12.91 -21.45
C GLY A 20 -27.74 13.28 -21.45
N LEU A 21 -26.80 12.32 -21.56
CA LEU A 21 -25.37 12.62 -21.67
C LEU A 21 -24.71 11.85 -22.83
N ASP A 22 -25.07 12.19 -24.07
CA ASP A 22 -24.27 11.83 -25.24
C ASP A 22 -22.96 12.63 -25.21
N ASN A 23 -21.94 12.17 -24.49
CA ASN A 23 -20.58 12.69 -24.61
C ASN A 23 -19.50 11.69 -24.15
N LYS A 24 -18.85 11.06 -25.14
CA LYS A 24 -17.46 10.54 -25.13
C LYS A 24 -16.93 10.01 -23.80
N VAL A 25 -17.37 8.83 -23.39
CA VAL A 25 -16.63 8.05 -22.38
C VAL A 25 -15.41 7.43 -23.06
N ASN A 26 -14.21 7.71 -22.56
CA ASN A 26 -12.97 7.21 -23.14
C ASN A 26 -12.86 5.70 -22.89
N CYS A 27 -13.33 4.92 -23.85
CA CYS A 27 -13.41 3.46 -23.79
C CYS A 27 -12.07 2.82 -23.36
N ASP A 28 -10.95 3.44 -23.72
CA ASP A 28 -9.61 2.93 -23.45
C ASP A 28 -9.29 2.90 -21.95
N ILE A 29 -9.83 3.86 -21.19
CA ILE A 29 -9.67 3.93 -19.72
C ILE A 29 -10.49 2.83 -19.03
N ILE A 30 -11.74 2.65 -19.47
CA ILE A 30 -12.64 1.63 -18.91
C ILE A 30 -12.10 0.22 -19.20
N VAL A 31 -11.58 0.00 -20.41
CA VAL A 31 -10.91 -1.26 -20.77
C VAL A 31 -9.69 -1.50 -19.89
N GLY A 32 -8.92 -0.45 -19.59
CA GLY A 32 -7.80 -0.50 -18.65
C GLY A 32 -8.24 -0.96 -17.26
N TYR A 33 -9.23 -0.30 -16.66
CA TYR A 33 -9.73 -0.65 -15.32
C TYR A 33 -10.29 -2.07 -15.27
N LYS A 34 -11.12 -2.46 -16.24
CA LYS A 34 -11.64 -3.84 -16.32
C LYS A 34 -10.51 -4.86 -16.42
N SER A 35 -9.47 -4.58 -17.20
CA SER A 35 -8.30 -5.48 -17.32
C SER A 35 -7.56 -5.62 -15.99
N VAL A 36 -7.41 -4.53 -15.23
CA VAL A 36 -6.83 -4.55 -13.88
C VAL A 36 -7.66 -5.41 -12.94
N TYR A 37 -9.00 -5.28 -12.93
CA TYR A 37 -9.88 -6.13 -12.13
C TYR A 37 -9.70 -7.62 -12.43
N ARG A 38 -9.59 -8.02 -13.72
CA ARG A 38 -9.38 -9.43 -14.11
C ARG A 38 -8.00 -9.95 -13.70
N MET A 39 -6.94 -9.14 -13.90
CA MET A 39 -5.58 -9.55 -13.54
C MET A 39 -5.43 -9.68 -12.01
N CYS A 40 -5.97 -8.73 -11.25
CA CYS A 40 -5.92 -8.77 -9.79
C CYS A 40 -6.84 -9.85 -9.21
N PHE A 41 -7.97 -10.15 -9.85
CA PHE A 41 -8.78 -11.33 -9.52
C PHE A 41 -7.96 -12.62 -9.63
N ALA A 42 -7.21 -12.79 -10.71
CA ALA A 42 -6.38 -13.98 -10.89
C ALA A 42 -5.28 -14.11 -9.82
N MET A 43 -4.61 -13.00 -9.49
CA MET A 43 -3.64 -12.96 -8.38
C MET A 43 -4.30 -13.30 -7.04
N ALA A 44 -5.47 -12.71 -6.75
CA ALA A 44 -6.23 -12.99 -5.54
C ALA A 44 -6.60 -14.47 -5.43
N CYS A 45 -7.16 -15.07 -6.49
CA CYS A 45 -7.47 -16.50 -6.52
C CYS A 45 -6.23 -17.38 -6.30
N PHE A 46 -5.11 -17.03 -6.92
CA PHE A 46 -3.85 -17.74 -6.75
C PHE A 46 -3.36 -17.70 -5.29
N PHE A 47 -3.27 -16.50 -4.69
CA PHE A 47 -2.83 -16.37 -3.30
C PHE A 47 -3.83 -16.94 -2.29
N PHE A 48 -5.13 -16.87 -2.58
CA PHE A 48 -6.16 -17.51 -1.76
C PHE A 48 -6.03 -19.04 -1.77
N LEU A 49 -5.81 -19.63 -2.96
CA LEU A 49 -5.54 -21.06 -3.07
C LEU A 49 -4.31 -21.48 -2.25
N PHE A 50 -3.22 -20.72 -2.35
CA PHE A 50 -2.01 -20.98 -1.56
C PHE A 50 -2.21 -20.74 -0.06
N THR A 51 -3.05 -19.78 0.32
CA THR A 51 -3.45 -19.58 1.72
C THR A 51 -4.08 -20.84 2.30
N ILE A 52 -4.97 -21.50 1.53
CA ILE A 52 -5.66 -22.73 1.93
C ILE A 52 -4.70 -23.93 1.96
N ILE A 53 -3.88 -24.12 0.91
CA ILE A 53 -2.94 -25.25 0.82
C ILE A 53 -1.93 -25.21 1.99
N MET A 54 -1.50 -24.01 2.39
CA MET A 54 -0.46 -23.81 3.39
C MET A 54 -0.99 -23.70 4.83
N ILE A 55 -2.27 -24.03 5.09
CA ILE A 55 -2.82 -24.02 6.44
C ILE A 55 -2.06 -25.04 7.31
N ARG A 56 -1.52 -24.54 8.44
CA ARG A 56 -0.88 -25.35 9.49
C ARG A 56 0.28 -26.22 8.96
N VAL A 57 1.06 -25.69 8.03
CA VAL A 57 2.40 -26.24 7.74
C VAL A 57 3.31 -25.88 8.90
N ARG A 58 4.00 -26.87 9.48
CA ARG A 58 4.77 -26.66 10.72
C ARG A 58 6.28 -26.73 10.52
N ASN A 59 6.75 -27.51 9.56
CA ASN A 59 8.17 -27.68 9.27
C ASN A 59 8.39 -28.00 7.79
N SER A 60 9.65 -27.99 7.34
CA SER A 60 10.02 -28.25 5.94
C SER A 60 9.83 -29.70 5.49
N LYS A 61 9.60 -30.63 6.44
CA LYS A 61 9.33 -32.06 6.18
C LYS A 61 7.91 -32.32 5.69
N ASP A 62 6.99 -31.38 5.90
CA ASP A 62 5.66 -31.42 5.30
C ASP A 62 5.77 -31.43 3.75
N PRO A 63 5.14 -32.36 3.01
CA PRO A 63 5.16 -32.36 1.54
C PRO A 63 4.69 -31.05 0.90
N ARG A 64 3.88 -30.29 1.64
CA ARG A 64 3.37 -28.96 1.26
C ARG A 64 4.48 -27.89 1.26
N ALA A 65 5.50 -28.04 2.09
CA ALA A 65 6.67 -27.16 2.09
C ALA A 65 7.48 -27.31 0.78
N ALA A 66 7.55 -28.51 0.20
CA ALA A 66 8.14 -28.71 -1.12
C ALA A 66 7.36 -27.96 -2.23
N ILE A 67 6.03 -27.87 -2.10
CA ILE A 67 5.20 -27.02 -2.98
C ILE A 67 5.49 -25.54 -2.73
N GLN A 68 5.68 -25.10 -1.48
CA GLN A 68 6.01 -23.70 -1.16
C GLN A 68 7.38 -23.27 -1.70
N ASN A 69 8.42 -24.08 -1.49
CA ASN A 69 9.80 -23.73 -1.81
C ASN A 69 10.22 -24.15 -3.25
N GLY A 70 9.44 -25.02 -3.89
CA GLY A 70 9.71 -25.57 -5.22
C GLY A 70 8.63 -25.29 -6.27
N PHE A 71 8.62 -26.08 -7.35
CA PHE A 71 7.62 -26.11 -8.43
C PHE A 71 7.27 -24.74 -9.07
N TRP A 72 8.25 -23.83 -9.18
CA TRP A 72 8.07 -22.48 -9.75
C TRP A 72 7.43 -22.47 -11.14
N PHE A 73 7.88 -23.36 -12.04
CA PHE A 73 7.29 -23.46 -13.38
C PHE A 73 5.79 -23.72 -13.34
N PHE A 74 5.34 -24.69 -12.54
CA PHE A 74 3.92 -25.03 -12.41
C PHE A 74 3.11 -23.93 -11.72
N LYS A 75 3.70 -23.21 -10.76
CA LYS A 75 3.06 -22.04 -10.14
C LYS A 75 2.79 -20.93 -11.15
N PHE A 76 3.79 -20.59 -11.98
CA PHE A 76 3.62 -19.58 -13.03
C PHE A 76 2.60 -20.02 -14.07
N LEU A 77 2.64 -21.30 -14.48
CA LEU A 77 1.66 -21.84 -15.41
C LEU A 77 0.23 -21.78 -14.84
N LEU A 78 0.05 -22.13 -13.55
CA LEU A 78 -1.23 -22.02 -12.86
C LEU A 78 -1.72 -20.57 -12.81
N LEU A 79 -0.86 -19.62 -12.45
CA LEU A 79 -1.19 -18.20 -12.41
C LEU A 79 -1.63 -17.68 -13.79
N VAL A 80 -0.88 -18.00 -14.85
CA VAL A 80 -1.23 -17.64 -16.23
C VAL A 80 -2.55 -18.28 -16.64
N GLY A 81 -2.78 -19.55 -16.29
CA GLY A 81 -4.04 -20.25 -16.57
C GLY A 81 -5.25 -19.58 -15.91
N ILE A 82 -5.14 -19.21 -14.63
CA ILE A 82 -6.19 -18.47 -13.91
C ILE A 82 -6.38 -17.09 -14.53
N ALA A 83 -5.30 -16.39 -14.90
CA ALA A 83 -5.37 -15.08 -15.54
C ALA A 83 -6.11 -15.13 -16.88
N VAL A 84 -5.73 -16.06 -17.77
CA VAL A 84 -6.42 -16.27 -19.05
C VAL A 84 -7.90 -16.60 -18.80
N GLY A 85 -8.20 -17.49 -17.84
CA GLY A 85 -9.58 -17.81 -17.47
C GLY A 85 -10.38 -16.60 -16.96
N ALA A 86 -9.75 -15.70 -16.20
CA ALA A 86 -10.39 -14.49 -15.69
C ALA A 86 -10.86 -13.54 -16.79
N PHE A 87 -10.14 -13.47 -17.92
CA PHE A 87 -10.54 -12.65 -19.07
C PHE A 87 -11.78 -13.17 -19.82
N PHE A 88 -12.16 -14.44 -19.63
CA PHE A 88 -13.39 -15.00 -20.22
C PHE A 88 -14.64 -14.74 -19.39
N ILE A 89 -14.51 -14.20 -18.17
CA ILE A 89 -15.67 -13.89 -17.34
C ILE A 89 -16.39 -12.67 -17.93
N PRO A 90 -17.69 -12.75 -18.25
CA PRO A 90 -18.43 -11.66 -18.85
C PRO A 90 -18.54 -10.45 -17.92
N ASP A 91 -18.76 -9.28 -18.51
CA ASP A 91 -19.03 -8.05 -17.77
C ASP A 91 -20.46 -8.03 -17.22
N GLY A 92 -20.66 -7.33 -16.10
CA GLY A 92 -21.94 -7.26 -15.40
C GLY A 92 -21.72 -7.23 -13.89
N THR A 93 -22.45 -8.08 -13.16
CA THR A 93 -22.41 -8.19 -11.69
C THR A 93 -21.00 -8.46 -11.13
N PHE A 94 -20.11 -9.07 -11.91
CA PHE A 94 -18.74 -9.38 -11.48
C PHE A 94 -17.98 -8.13 -11.01
N ASN A 95 -17.93 -7.05 -11.81
CA ASN A 95 -17.12 -5.87 -11.48
C ASN A 95 -17.64 -5.19 -10.20
N THR A 96 -18.96 -5.10 -10.05
CA THR A 96 -19.60 -4.56 -8.84
C THR A 96 -19.28 -5.39 -7.60
N VAL A 97 -19.44 -6.71 -7.67
CA VAL A 97 -19.13 -7.60 -6.53
C VAL A 97 -17.65 -7.52 -6.20
N TRP A 98 -16.80 -7.59 -7.21
CA TRP A 98 -15.35 -7.62 -7.06
C TRP A 98 -14.80 -6.28 -6.54
N TYR A 99 -15.43 -5.15 -6.90
CA TYR A 99 -15.17 -3.84 -6.28
C TYR A 99 -15.38 -3.86 -4.76
N TYR A 100 -16.48 -4.43 -4.26
CA TYR A 100 -16.70 -4.52 -2.80
C TYR A 100 -15.70 -5.45 -2.10
N PHE A 101 -15.34 -6.58 -2.71
CA PHE A 101 -14.24 -7.41 -2.20
C PHE A 101 -12.92 -6.63 -2.17
N GLY A 102 -12.64 -5.85 -3.21
CA GLY A 102 -11.50 -4.94 -3.30
C GLY A 102 -11.49 -3.92 -2.17
N LEU A 103 -12.60 -3.23 -1.90
CA LEU A 103 -12.72 -2.27 -0.81
C LEU A 103 -12.43 -2.90 0.56
N VAL A 104 -13.06 -4.04 0.86
CA VAL A 104 -12.88 -4.74 2.14
C VAL A 104 -11.45 -5.25 2.27
N GLY A 105 -10.88 -5.85 1.22
CA GLY A 105 -9.49 -6.30 1.21
C GLY A 105 -8.50 -5.15 1.39
N SER A 106 -8.74 -4.02 0.72
CA SER A 106 -7.93 -2.81 0.83
C SER A 106 -7.93 -2.24 2.24
N PHE A 107 -9.07 -2.26 2.93
CA PHE A 107 -9.16 -1.83 4.33
C PHE A 107 -8.22 -2.65 5.24
N PHE A 108 -8.27 -3.98 5.14
CA PHE A 108 -7.37 -4.84 5.92
C PHE A 108 -5.90 -4.69 5.50
N PHE A 109 -5.65 -4.47 4.20
CA PHE A 109 -4.30 -4.22 3.73
C PHE A 109 -3.73 -2.90 4.25
N ILE A 110 -4.51 -1.81 4.28
CA ILE A 110 -4.08 -0.52 4.82
C ILE A 110 -3.71 -0.63 6.32
N ILE A 111 -4.44 -1.45 7.09
CA ILE A 111 -4.09 -1.75 8.48
C ILE A 111 -2.76 -2.51 8.55
N THR A 112 -2.59 -3.55 7.72
CA THR A 112 -1.34 -4.32 7.65
C THR A 112 -0.17 -3.43 7.23
N GLN A 113 -0.38 -2.56 6.24
CA GLN A 113 0.57 -1.56 5.76
C GLN A 113 0.97 -0.60 6.88
N LEU A 114 0.02 -0.11 7.68
CA LEU A 114 0.32 0.73 8.84
C LEU A 114 1.20 -0.01 9.87
N ILE A 115 0.87 -1.27 10.18
CA ILE A 115 1.67 -2.08 11.12
C ILE A 115 3.11 -2.25 10.61
N LEU A 116 3.28 -2.53 9.32
CA LEU A 116 4.61 -2.66 8.69
C LEU A 116 5.40 -1.34 8.73
N LEU A 117 4.74 -0.21 8.50
CA LEU A 117 5.37 1.11 8.57
C LEU A 117 5.76 1.50 10.01
N VAL A 118 4.91 1.22 11.00
CA VAL A 118 5.21 1.44 12.42
C VAL A 118 6.43 0.62 12.82
N ASP A 119 6.44 -0.66 12.44
CA ASP A 119 7.52 -1.55 12.74
C ASP A 119 8.85 -1.15 12.08
N PHE A 120 8.81 -0.76 10.81
CA PHE A 120 9.95 -0.21 10.11
C PHE A 120 10.49 1.03 10.82
N ALA A 121 9.61 1.93 11.25
CA ALA A 121 10.00 3.15 11.94
C ALA A 121 10.66 2.88 13.30
N HIS A 122 10.15 1.89 14.08
CA HIS A 122 10.80 1.45 15.30
C HIS A 122 12.17 0.80 15.03
N SER A 123 12.25 -0.05 14.01
CA SER A 123 13.50 -0.71 13.62
C SER A 123 14.56 0.28 13.16
N TRP A 124 14.16 1.32 12.41
CA TRP A 124 15.02 2.44 12.04
C TRP A 124 15.50 3.18 13.29
N ASN A 125 14.56 3.62 14.14
CA ASN A 125 14.90 4.37 15.35
C ASN A 125 15.89 3.60 16.23
N GLN A 126 15.62 2.31 16.49
CA GLN A 126 16.50 1.44 17.26
C GLN A 126 17.89 1.31 16.62
N SER A 127 17.98 1.08 15.31
CA SER A 127 19.26 0.92 14.61
C SER A 127 20.13 2.17 14.71
N TRP A 128 19.53 3.36 14.60
CA TRP A 128 20.26 4.62 14.66
C TRP A 128 20.58 5.04 16.09
N LEU A 129 19.70 4.75 17.05
CA LEU A 129 19.98 4.97 18.48
C LEU A 129 21.15 4.11 18.96
N LEU A 130 21.19 2.82 18.61
CA LEU A 130 22.33 1.94 18.95
C LEU A 130 23.64 2.48 18.38
N LYS A 131 23.66 2.93 17.11
CA LYS A 131 24.83 3.56 16.49
C LYS A 131 25.22 4.89 17.14
N ALA A 132 24.27 5.61 17.73
CA ALA A 132 24.53 6.81 18.48
C ALA A 132 25.15 6.50 19.85
N GLU A 133 24.76 5.41 20.50
CA GLU A 133 25.30 5.00 21.80
C GLU A 133 26.71 4.40 21.66
N GLU A 134 26.94 3.57 20.64
CA GLU A 134 28.20 2.83 20.44
C GLU A 134 29.23 3.56 19.57
N GLY A 135 28.78 4.52 18.75
CA GLY A 135 29.59 5.20 17.73
C GLY A 135 29.78 6.69 17.96
N ASN A 136 29.78 7.47 16.87
CA ASN A 136 29.81 8.93 16.96
C ASN A 136 28.44 9.49 17.36
N SER A 137 28.21 9.55 18.67
CA SER A 137 26.93 9.96 19.27
C SER A 137 26.37 11.25 18.70
N LYS A 138 27.18 12.30 18.60
CA LYS A 138 26.72 13.62 18.14
C LYS A 138 26.19 13.60 16.70
N CYS A 139 26.84 12.84 15.81
CA CYS A 139 26.44 12.76 14.40
C CYS A 139 25.12 12.00 14.23
N TRP A 140 24.98 10.84 14.87
CA TRP A 140 23.78 10.01 14.77
C TRP A 140 22.58 10.64 15.49
N PHE A 141 22.77 11.29 16.65
CA PHE A 141 21.71 12.07 17.28
C PHE A 141 21.29 13.27 16.42
N ALA A 142 22.23 13.98 15.80
CA ALA A 142 21.90 15.08 14.88
C ALA A 142 21.13 14.56 13.65
N ALA A 143 21.51 13.40 13.11
CA ALA A 143 20.79 12.77 11.99
C ALA A 143 19.35 12.38 12.40
N LEU A 144 19.17 11.71 13.54
CA LEU A 144 17.85 11.35 14.08
C LEU A 144 16.95 12.57 14.24
N LEU A 145 17.48 13.64 14.85
CA LEU A 145 16.73 14.88 15.06
C LEU A 145 16.40 15.57 13.73
N SER A 146 17.33 15.58 12.78
CA SER A 146 17.13 16.17 11.46
C SER A 146 16.00 15.48 10.68
N PHE A 147 15.99 14.15 10.61
CA PHE A 147 14.91 13.41 9.94
C PHE A 147 13.56 13.61 10.63
N THR A 148 13.55 13.62 11.96
CA THR A 148 12.34 13.89 12.74
C THR A 148 11.77 15.28 12.42
N PHE A 149 12.62 16.30 12.37
CA PHE A 149 12.21 17.66 12.00
C PHE A 149 11.68 17.73 10.56
N ILE A 150 12.37 17.09 9.62
CA ILE A 150 11.96 17.06 8.20
C ILE A 150 10.57 16.41 8.07
N PHE A 151 10.32 15.27 8.73
CA PHE A 151 9.03 14.60 8.66
C PHE A 151 7.90 15.45 9.24
N TYR A 152 8.11 16.11 10.39
CA TYR A 152 7.09 17.03 10.90
C TYR A 152 6.89 18.26 10.02
N ALA A 153 7.95 18.82 9.44
CA ALA A 153 7.84 19.91 8.50
C ALA A 153 6.99 19.50 7.29
N VAL A 154 7.24 18.32 6.72
CA VAL A 154 6.45 17.75 5.61
C VAL A 154 4.99 17.54 6.03
N ALA A 155 4.74 16.95 7.20
CA ALA A 155 3.38 16.72 7.69
C ALA A 155 2.62 18.05 7.92
N PHE A 156 3.27 19.05 8.51
CA PHE A 156 2.68 20.37 8.73
C PHE A 156 2.42 21.10 7.41
N SER A 157 3.38 21.08 6.48
CA SER A 157 3.19 21.62 5.13
C SER A 157 2.02 20.94 4.42
N ALA A 158 1.87 19.62 4.53
CA ALA A 158 0.72 18.90 3.97
C ALA A 158 -0.61 19.41 4.54
N VAL A 159 -0.72 19.60 5.86
CA VAL A 159 -1.93 20.19 6.49
C VAL A 159 -2.24 21.57 5.92
N VAL A 160 -1.23 22.44 5.79
CA VAL A 160 -1.42 23.78 5.20
C VAL A 160 -1.92 23.67 3.76
N LEU A 161 -1.31 22.81 2.94
CA LEU A 161 -1.74 22.59 1.55
C LEU A 161 -3.16 22.02 1.47
N PHE A 162 -3.55 21.13 2.38
CA PHE A 162 -4.90 20.59 2.43
C PHE A 162 -5.94 21.67 2.72
N TYR A 163 -5.66 22.57 3.67
CA TYR A 163 -6.56 23.70 3.92
C TYR A 163 -6.65 24.66 2.74
N VAL A 164 -5.52 24.96 2.09
CA VAL A 164 -5.50 25.91 0.96
C VAL A 164 -6.21 25.36 -0.27
N PHE A 165 -6.02 24.08 -0.59
CA PHE A 165 -6.49 23.51 -1.85
C PHE A 165 -7.76 22.67 -1.74
N TYR A 166 -7.98 21.97 -0.62
CA TYR A 166 -9.10 21.04 -0.47
C TYR A 166 -10.24 21.60 0.40
N THR A 167 -10.16 22.86 0.85
CA THR A 167 -11.23 23.50 1.64
C THR A 167 -11.60 24.88 1.10
N LYS A 168 -12.82 25.32 1.39
CA LYS A 168 -13.33 26.68 1.10
C LYS A 168 -13.92 27.29 2.37
N PRO A 169 -13.94 28.63 2.54
CA PRO A 169 -14.50 29.26 3.73
C PRO A 169 -15.94 28.81 4.06
N ASP A 170 -16.82 28.78 3.06
CA ASP A 170 -18.26 28.52 3.24
C ASP A 170 -18.73 27.11 2.88
N ASP A 171 -17.83 26.20 2.47
CA ASP A 171 -18.17 24.82 2.07
C ASP A 171 -17.03 23.82 2.43
N CYS A 172 -17.16 22.55 2.05
CA CYS A 172 -16.17 21.49 2.26
C CYS A 172 -15.91 21.20 3.75
N THR A 173 -16.95 21.28 4.57
CA THR A 173 -16.87 21.05 6.03
C THR A 173 -16.31 19.67 6.37
N GLU A 174 -16.64 18.64 5.59
CA GLU A 174 -16.11 17.28 5.77
C GLU A 174 -14.57 17.25 5.71
N HIS A 175 -13.98 17.89 4.70
CA HIS A 175 -12.52 17.99 4.58
C HIS A 175 -11.91 18.74 5.76
N LYS A 176 -12.50 19.87 6.18
CA LYS A 176 -12.02 20.64 7.35
C LYS A 176 -12.00 19.78 8.62
N VAL A 177 -13.06 19.01 8.84
CA VAL A 177 -13.18 18.12 10.01
C VAL A 177 -12.14 17.01 9.96
N PHE A 178 -11.99 16.32 8.82
CA PHE A 178 -11.02 15.24 8.69
C PHE A 178 -9.57 15.72 8.79
N ILE A 179 -9.22 16.85 8.18
CA ILE A 179 -7.88 17.44 8.30
C ILE A 179 -7.60 17.81 9.76
N SER A 180 -8.54 18.50 10.42
CA SER A 180 -8.41 18.90 11.84
C SER A 180 -8.21 17.70 12.75
N LEU A 181 -9.08 16.69 12.66
CA LEU A 181 -9.04 15.53 13.54
C LEU A 181 -7.75 14.72 13.34
N ASN A 182 -7.34 14.47 12.10
CA ASN A 182 -6.10 13.74 11.84
C ASN A 182 -4.88 14.51 12.34
N PHE A 183 -4.86 15.84 12.20
CA PHE A 183 -3.77 16.66 12.74
C PHE A 183 -3.73 16.61 14.28
N ILE A 184 -4.88 16.70 14.95
CA ILE A 184 -4.97 16.56 16.42
C ILE A 184 -4.49 15.17 16.86
N PHE A 185 -4.89 14.10 16.17
CA PHE A 185 -4.41 12.75 16.48
C PHE A 185 -2.89 12.61 16.29
N CYS A 186 -2.32 13.23 15.26
CA CYS A 186 -0.86 13.25 15.07
C CYS A 186 -0.13 13.95 16.24
N ILE A 187 -0.69 15.06 16.75
CA ILE A 187 -0.16 15.75 17.94
C ILE A 187 -0.26 14.84 19.17
N ILE A 188 -1.42 14.22 19.41
CA ILE A 188 -1.62 13.32 20.55
C ILE A 188 -0.63 12.15 20.51
N VAL A 189 -0.48 11.48 19.37
CA VAL A 189 0.48 10.38 19.22
C VAL A 189 1.91 10.85 19.46
N SER A 190 2.26 12.05 19.03
CA SER A 190 3.59 12.63 19.26
C SER A 190 3.86 12.90 20.74
N ILE A 191 2.86 13.39 21.48
CA ILE A 191 2.95 13.56 22.94
C ILE A 191 3.07 12.20 23.63
N VAL A 192 2.25 11.22 23.24
CA VAL A 192 2.26 9.87 23.83
C VAL A 192 3.61 9.17 23.60
N ALA A 193 4.24 9.35 22.44
CA ALA A 193 5.54 8.75 22.10
C ALA A 193 6.71 9.23 22.98
N ILE A 194 6.58 10.39 23.64
CA ILE A 194 7.61 10.94 24.54
C ILE A 194 7.29 10.77 26.03
N LEU A 195 6.14 10.18 26.37
CA LEU A 195 5.77 9.96 27.77
C LEU A 195 6.74 8.96 28.41
N PRO A 196 7.33 9.27 29.59
CA PRO A 196 8.28 8.37 30.25
C PRO A 196 7.72 6.97 30.49
N LYS A 197 6.43 6.87 30.86
CA LYS A 197 5.74 5.59 31.07
C LYS A 197 5.65 4.72 29.82
N VAL A 198 5.55 5.33 28.63
CA VAL A 198 5.53 4.61 27.35
C VAL A 198 6.93 4.17 26.97
N GLN A 199 7.93 5.03 27.16
CA GLN A 199 9.34 4.70 26.89
C GLN A 199 9.89 3.63 27.85
N GLU A 200 9.43 3.61 29.10
CA GLU A 200 9.72 2.52 30.06
C GLU A 200 9.20 1.17 29.56
N ALA A 201 8.00 1.13 28.94
CA ALA A 201 7.40 -0.09 28.42
C ALA A 201 7.93 -0.49 27.03
N GLN A 202 8.30 0.49 26.20
CA GLN A 202 8.85 0.30 24.87
C GLN A 202 9.98 1.32 24.61
N PRO A 203 11.24 0.97 24.89
CA PRO A 203 12.39 1.89 24.79
C PRO A 203 12.71 2.30 23.35
N THR A 204 12.20 1.58 22.35
CA THR A 204 12.35 1.94 20.93
C THR A 204 11.33 2.99 20.47
N SER A 205 10.40 3.41 21.35
CA SER A 205 9.45 4.49 21.06
C SER A 205 10.17 5.82 21.03
N GLY A 206 9.88 6.63 20.02
CA GLY A 206 10.55 7.90 19.84
C GLY A 206 9.85 8.81 18.86
N LEU A 207 10.30 10.07 18.85
CA LEU A 207 9.70 11.13 18.05
C LEU A 207 9.85 10.88 16.54
N LEU A 208 10.92 10.19 16.11
CA LEU A 208 11.11 9.79 14.71
C LEU A 208 9.94 8.93 14.22
N GLN A 209 9.53 7.91 15.00
CA GLN A 209 8.43 7.02 14.64
C GLN A 209 7.09 7.78 14.61
N ALA A 210 6.82 8.63 15.59
CA ALA A 210 5.61 9.47 15.57
C ALA A 210 5.55 10.43 14.37
N SER A 211 6.68 11.06 14.01
CA SER A 211 6.76 11.98 12.86
C SER A 211 6.56 11.26 11.52
N PHE A 212 7.16 10.08 11.35
CA PHE A 212 7.02 9.26 10.14
C PHE A 212 5.58 8.78 9.95
N ILE A 213 4.93 8.31 11.02
CA ILE A 213 3.52 7.91 10.97
C ILE A 213 2.61 9.10 10.72
N SER A 214 2.94 10.29 11.23
CA SER A 214 2.20 11.52 10.92
C SER A 214 2.23 11.83 9.42
N CYS A 215 3.37 11.66 8.73
CA CYS A 215 3.44 11.80 7.27
C CYS A 215 2.53 10.79 6.55
N TYR A 216 2.51 9.52 6.99
CA TYR A 216 1.65 8.50 6.42
C TYR A 216 0.16 8.82 6.63
N THR A 217 -0.22 9.30 7.82
CA THR A 217 -1.58 9.78 8.09
C THR A 217 -1.99 10.91 7.16
N MET A 218 -1.09 11.87 6.90
CA MET A 218 -1.35 12.94 5.92
C MET A 218 -1.53 12.39 4.50
N TYR A 219 -0.73 11.40 4.09
CA TYR A 219 -0.91 10.72 2.81
C TYR A 219 -2.28 10.02 2.70
N VAL A 220 -2.68 9.24 3.71
CA VAL A 220 -3.99 8.56 3.68
C VAL A 220 -5.14 9.57 3.69
N THR A 221 -4.99 10.69 4.43
CA THR A 221 -5.96 11.79 4.42
C THR A 221 -6.08 12.41 3.03
N TRP A 222 -4.95 12.67 2.36
CA TRP A 222 -4.93 13.18 0.99
C TRP A 222 -5.57 12.22 -0.02
N SER A 223 -5.25 10.94 0.10
CA SER A 223 -5.83 9.88 -0.73
C SER A 223 -7.35 9.84 -0.56
N ALA A 224 -7.87 9.96 0.66
CA ALA A 224 -9.31 9.98 0.90
C ALA A 224 -9.99 11.21 0.28
N MET A 225 -9.42 12.41 0.47
CA MET A 225 -9.99 13.66 -0.04
C MET A 225 -9.99 13.75 -1.57
N THR A 226 -8.97 13.20 -2.23
CA THR A 226 -8.90 13.22 -3.71
C THR A 226 -9.90 12.26 -4.36
N ASN A 227 -10.49 11.35 -3.59
CA ASN A 227 -11.59 10.50 -4.03
C ASN A 227 -12.98 11.07 -3.69
N ASN A 228 -13.07 12.32 -3.16
CA ASN A 228 -14.36 12.97 -2.94
C ASN A 228 -15.04 13.30 -4.30
N PRO A 229 -16.29 12.86 -4.53
CA PRO A 229 -17.03 13.18 -5.75
C PRO A 229 -17.34 14.66 -5.92
N ASN A 230 -17.35 15.45 -4.83
CA ASN A 230 -17.59 16.88 -4.91
C ASN A 230 -16.38 17.63 -5.50
N ARG A 231 -16.46 17.93 -6.81
CA ARG A 231 -15.45 18.68 -7.57
C ARG A 231 -15.16 20.08 -7.04
N GLN A 232 -16.08 20.69 -6.27
CA GLN A 232 -15.83 22.00 -5.68
C GLN A 232 -14.79 21.95 -4.56
N CYS A 233 -14.68 20.79 -3.89
CA CYS A 233 -13.79 20.51 -2.77
C CYS A 233 -12.56 19.67 -3.19
N ASN A 234 -12.53 19.22 -4.45
CA ASN A 234 -11.49 18.38 -5.01
C ASN A 234 -11.00 18.97 -6.35
N PRO A 235 -10.17 20.02 -6.31
CA PRO A 235 -9.57 20.56 -7.52
C PRO A 235 -8.51 19.59 -8.05
N SER A 236 -8.63 19.22 -9.33
CA SER A 236 -7.57 18.43 -10.00
C SER A 236 -6.24 19.20 -9.97
N LEU A 237 -5.12 18.50 -9.81
CA LEU A 237 -3.78 19.10 -9.79
C LEU A 237 -3.50 19.96 -11.05
N LEU A 238 -4.05 19.57 -12.20
CA LEU A 238 -3.97 20.34 -13.44
C LEU A 238 -4.77 21.65 -13.39
N SER A 239 -5.98 21.64 -12.81
CA SER A 239 -6.77 22.87 -12.63
C SER A 239 -6.07 23.88 -11.70
N LEU A 240 -5.32 23.40 -10.71
CA LEU A 240 -4.53 24.24 -9.81
C LEU A 240 -3.33 24.88 -10.52
N VAL A 241 -2.57 24.11 -11.31
CA VAL A 241 -1.42 24.61 -12.07
C VAL A 241 -1.84 25.58 -13.19
N GLN A 242 -2.96 25.30 -13.87
CA GLN A 242 -3.48 26.20 -14.90
C GLN A 242 -3.96 27.54 -14.32
N THR A 243 -4.54 27.55 -13.12
CA THR A 243 -5.00 28.79 -12.47
C THR A 243 -3.85 29.72 -12.10
N VAL A 244 -2.65 29.19 -11.80
CA VAL A 244 -1.45 29.99 -11.51
C VAL A 244 -0.89 30.69 -12.76
N THR A 245 -1.26 30.23 -13.97
CA THR A 245 -0.67 30.73 -15.22
C THR A 245 -1.58 31.71 -15.98
N ALA A 246 -2.82 31.94 -15.53
CA ALA A 246 -3.80 32.74 -16.26
C ALA A 246 -4.12 34.07 -15.54
N THR A 247 -3.48 35.17 -15.96
CA THR A 247 -4.09 36.49 -15.87
C THR A 247 -5.27 36.54 -16.84
N PRO A 248 -6.51 36.84 -16.41
CA PRO A 248 -7.64 36.87 -17.33
C PRO A 248 -7.57 38.14 -18.18
N ALA A 249 -7.37 37.98 -19.49
CA ALA A 249 -7.61 39.05 -20.45
C ALA A 249 -9.14 39.35 -20.51
N PRO A 250 -9.56 40.61 -20.62
CA PRO A 250 -10.97 40.95 -20.74
C PRO A 250 -11.50 40.49 -22.10
N GLY A 251 -12.23 39.38 -22.11
CA GLY A 251 -12.88 38.81 -23.28
C GLY A 251 -13.94 37.79 -22.87
N PRO A 252 -14.95 37.52 -23.74
CA PRO A 252 -16.04 36.62 -23.39
C PRO A 252 -15.49 35.23 -23.05
N ALA A 253 -16.05 34.65 -21.98
CA ALA A 253 -15.55 33.47 -21.28
C ALA A 253 -14.99 32.39 -22.23
N PRO A 254 -13.75 31.91 -22.03
CA PRO A 254 -13.24 30.80 -22.81
C PRO A 254 -14.10 29.57 -22.52
N THR A 255 -14.72 29.05 -23.57
CA THR A 255 -15.38 27.75 -23.57
C THR A 255 -14.36 26.71 -23.14
N GLN A 256 -14.53 26.13 -21.95
CA GLN A 256 -13.61 25.15 -21.41
C GLN A 256 -13.55 23.94 -22.35
N THR A 257 -12.43 23.76 -23.03
CA THR A 257 -12.09 22.52 -23.72
C THR A 257 -12.12 21.40 -22.68
N PRO A 258 -12.83 20.27 -22.90
CA PRO A 258 -12.84 19.17 -21.94
C PRO A 258 -11.41 18.67 -21.76
N GLY A 259 -10.85 18.94 -20.58
CA GLY A 259 -9.46 18.70 -20.26
C GLY A 259 -9.06 17.24 -20.46
N SER A 260 -7.79 17.04 -20.81
CA SER A 260 -7.11 15.76 -20.73
C SER A 260 -7.41 15.10 -19.37
N VAL A 261 -8.15 14.01 -19.39
CA VAL A 261 -8.37 13.16 -18.22
C VAL A 261 -7.01 12.65 -17.75
N GLN A 262 -6.50 13.21 -16.65
CA GLN A 262 -5.26 12.79 -16.06
C GLN A 262 -5.44 11.35 -15.55
N TRP A 263 -4.75 10.41 -16.21
CA TRP A 263 -4.88 8.97 -16.04
C TRP A 263 -4.19 8.46 -14.76
N TRP A 264 -3.25 9.22 -14.19
CA TRP A 264 -2.67 9.00 -12.85
C TRP A 264 -2.62 10.29 -12.07
N ASP A 265 -3.29 10.27 -10.93
CA ASP A 265 -3.09 11.30 -9.94
C ASP A 265 -1.81 11.04 -9.15
N ALA A 266 -1.20 12.12 -8.67
CA ALA A 266 0.02 12.05 -7.87
C ALA A 266 -0.17 11.18 -6.61
N GLN A 267 -1.38 11.11 -6.04
CA GLN A 267 -1.63 10.23 -4.88
C GLN A 267 -1.42 8.76 -5.23
N SER A 268 -1.85 8.31 -6.41
CA SER A 268 -1.78 6.90 -6.80
C SER A 268 -0.32 6.47 -6.99
N ILE A 269 0.54 7.37 -7.50
CA ILE A 269 1.98 7.14 -7.63
C ILE A 269 2.63 6.99 -6.25
N VAL A 270 2.34 7.90 -5.31
CA VAL A 270 2.85 7.80 -3.93
C VAL A 270 2.36 6.51 -3.27
N GLY A 271 1.10 6.14 -3.48
CA GLY A 271 0.52 4.89 -3.00
C GLY A 271 1.23 3.64 -3.53
N LEU A 272 1.57 3.63 -4.82
CA LEU A 272 2.36 2.55 -5.42
C LEU A 272 3.75 2.43 -4.78
N ILE A 273 4.43 3.54 -4.52
CA ILE A 273 5.75 3.52 -3.88
C ILE A 273 5.65 2.93 -2.47
N ILE A 274 4.66 3.37 -1.68
CA ILE A 274 4.43 2.85 -0.33
C ILE A 274 4.04 1.37 -0.39
N PHE A 275 3.19 0.96 -1.33
CA PHE A 275 2.81 -0.42 -1.55
C PHE A 275 4.00 -1.33 -1.84
N LEU A 276 4.85 -0.93 -2.79
CA LEU A 276 6.05 -1.67 -3.16
C LEU A 276 7.01 -1.76 -1.97
N PHE A 277 7.25 -0.64 -1.29
CA PHE A 277 8.08 -0.60 -0.10
C PHE A 277 7.56 -1.58 0.98
N CYS A 278 6.27 -1.53 1.31
CA CYS A 278 5.70 -2.38 2.36
C CYS A 278 5.69 -3.86 1.97
N THR A 279 5.43 -4.17 0.69
CA THR A 279 5.44 -5.56 0.20
C THR A 279 6.85 -6.15 0.23
N LEU A 280 7.86 -5.35 -0.16
CA LEU A 280 9.27 -5.74 -0.06
C LEU A 280 9.70 -5.87 1.40
N TYR A 281 9.33 -4.91 2.25
CA TYR A 281 9.65 -4.95 3.68
C TYR A 281 9.01 -6.17 4.36
N ALA A 282 7.75 -6.48 4.05
CA ALA A 282 7.09 -7.68 4.55
C ALA A 282 7.82 -8.96 4.12
N SER A 283 8.26 -9.03 2.85
CA SER A 283 9.00 -10.18 2.32
C SER A 283 10.37 -10.33 3.01
N ILE A 284 11.11 -9.24 3.18
CA ILE A 284 12.39 -9.22 3.88
C ILE A 284 12.21 -9.61 5.34
N ARG A 285 11.19 -9.05 6.01
CA ARG A 285 10.93 -9.33 7.41
C ARG A 285 10.47 -10.77 7.65
N SER A 286 9.68 -11.32 6.73
CA SER A 286 9.29 -12.73 6.75
C SER A 286 10.49 -13.66 6.54
N SER A 287 11.56 -13.18 5.90
CA SER A 287 12.82 -13.95 5.73
C SER A 287 13.84 -13.74 6.87
N THR A 288 13.78 -12.61 7.58
CA THR A 288 14.79 -12.23 8.59
C THR A 288 14.39 -12.75 9.98
N ASN A 289 15.24 -13.62 10.53
CA ASN A 289 14.91 -14.70 11.48
C ASN A 289 14.82 -14.35 12.99
N THR A 290 14.60 -13.11 13.43
CA THR A 290 14.77 -12.81 14.89
C THR A 290 13.73 -11.95 15.57
N GLN A 291 12.85 -11.24 14.85
CA GLN A 291 11.87 -10.35 15.49
C GLN A 291 10.42 -10.89 15.52
N VAL A 292 10.06 -11.81 14.63
CA VAL A 292 8.71 -12.40 14.61
C VAL A 292 8.51 -13.35 15.81
N ASN A 293 9.52 -14.12 16.20
CA ASN A 293 9.48 -14.94 17.43
C ASN A 293 9.24 -14.10 18.70
N LYS A 294 9.78 -12.87 18.73
CA LYS A 294 9.66 -11.97 19.88
C LYS A 294 8.33 -11.21 19.91
N LEU A 295 7.70 -10.99 18.75
CA LEU A 295 6.41 -10.29 18.65
C LEU A 295 5.20 -11.24 18.67
N MET A 296 5.38 -12.53 18.33
CA MET A 296 4.31 -13.53 18.28
C MET A 296 4.25 -14.47 19.51
N GLN A 297 4.91 -14.12 20.63
CA GLN A 297 4.91 -14.90 21.88
C GLN A 297 5.22 -16.40 21.69
N THR A 298 6.31 -16.73 21.00
CA THR A 298 6.74 -18.13 20.80
C THR A 298 8.10 -18.41 21.44
N GLU A 299 8.40 -17.80 22.58
CA GLU A 299 9.54 -18.21 23.40
C GLU A 299 9.20 -19.49 24.18
N ASP A 300 9.76 -20.62 23.74
CA ASP A 300 10.34 -21.60 24.65
C ASP A 300 11.83 -21.74 24.29
N ASN A 301 12.63 -20.98 25.03
CA ASN A 301 14.05 -21.14 25.35
C ASN A 301 14.85 -22.22 24.59
N GLN A 302 15.55 -21.85 23.50
CA GLN A 302 16.75 -22.58 23.05
C GLN A 302 17.69 -21.72 22.19
N GLY A 303 18.90 -21.50 22.72
CA GLY A 303 20.17 -21.69 21.99
C GLY A 303 20.44 -20.85 20.76
N LEU A 304 21.25 -19.80 20.94
CA LEU A 304 22.02 -19.11 19.91
C LEU A 304 22.93 -20.11 19.15
N THR A 305 22.72 -20.31 17.85
CA THR A 305 23.77 -20.78 16.93
C THR A 305 23.65 -20.09 15.57
N ASP A 306 24.62 -19.21 15.30
CA ASP A 306 25.01 -18.78 13.97
C ASP A 306 25.53 -20.01 13.21
N TYR A 307 24.85 -20.40 12.12
CA TYR A 307 25.26 -21.56 11.31
C TYR A 307 25.26 -21.20 9.83
N SER A 308 26.37 -20.62 9.39
CA SER A 308 26.79 -20.67 8.00
C SER A 308 27.48 -22.01 7.73
N SER A 309 26.70 -23.07 7.48
CA SER A 309 27.27 -24.36 7.05
C SER A 309 27.63 -24.31 5.57
N THR A 310 28.92 -24.42 5.28
CA THR A 310 29.43 -24.75 3.95
C THR A 310 29.22 -26.25 3.73
N GLY A 311 28.42 -26.63 2.73
CA GLY A 311 28.28 -28.04 2.34
C GLY A 311 29.62 -28.59 1.83
N GLU A 312 29.91 -29.87 2.12
CA GLU A 312 31.16 -30.57 1.76
C GLU A 312 31.50 -30.55 0.26
N ASP A 313 30.57 -30.15 -0.61
CA ASP A 313 30.73 -30.08 -2.07
C ASP A 313 31.04 -28.66 -2.60
N GLY A 314 31.27 -27.67 -1.73
CA GLY A 314 31.62 -26.29 -2.13
C GLY A 314 30.49 -25.52 -2.84
N VAL A 315 29.32 -26.13 -3.06
CA VAL A 315 28.13 -25.48 -3.60
C VAL A 315 27.40 -24.75 -2.48
N ARG A 316 27.25 -23.42 -2.63
CA ARG A 316 26.35 -22.63 -1.78
C ARG A 316 24.90 -23.07 -2.04
N ARG A 317 24.43 -24.05 -1.28
CA ARG A 317 23.01 -24.38 -1.20
C ARG A 317 22.35 -23.40 -0.22
N ALA A 318 21.13 -22.98 -0.53
CA ALA A 318 20.29 -22.35 0.49
C ALA A 318 20.15 -23.36 1.63
N VAL A 319 20.64 -22.99 2.82
CA VAL A 319 20.53 -23.83 4.02
C VAL A 319 19.07 -23.88 4.41
N ASP A 320 18.49 -25.09 4.51
CA ASP A 320 17.13 -25.27 5.00
C ASP A 320 17.10 -25.01 6.50
N ASN A 321 16.71 -23.79 6.87
CA ASN A 321 16.58 -23.35 8.26
C ASN A 321 15.18 -23.64 8.84
N GLU A 322 14.35 -24.44 8.16
CA GLU A 322 12.97 -24.74 8.55
C GLU A 322 12.73 -26.22 8.90
N GLU A 323 13.81 -26.98 9.14
CA GLU A 323 13.76 -28.43 9.38
C GLU A 323 12.95 -28.81 10.64
N GLU A 324 13.03 -27.99 11.69
CA GLU A 324 12.31 -28.20 12.95
C GLU A 324 11.01 -27.40 13.03
N ALA A 325 11.02 -26.16 12.54
CA ALA A 325 9.86 -25.27 12.50
C ALA A 325 9.94 -24.25 11.36
N VAL A 326 8.80 -23.87 10.78
CA VAL A 326 8.74 -22.78 9.78
C VAL A 326 9.06 -21.43 10.42
N THR A 327 9.83 -20.59 9.72
CA THR A 327 10.30 -19.29 10.22
C THR A 327 9.21 -18.22 10.22
N TYR A 328 8.17 -18.43 9.43
CA TYR A 328 6.97 -17.60 9.37
C TYR A 328 5.75 -18.45 9.01
N ASN A 329 4.56 -17.95 9.33
CA ASN A 329 3.33 -18.64 8.97
C ASN A 329 3.05 -18.46 7.46
N TYR A 330 3.31 -19.52 6.68
CA TYR A 330 3.09 -19.54 5.23
C TYR A 330 1.67 -19.15 4.81
N SER A 331 0.65 -19.61 5.55
CA SER A 331 -0.75 -19.28 5.27
C SER A 331 -1.01 -17.78 5.44
N PHE A 332 -0.51 -17.20 6.53
CA PHE A 332 -0.64 -15.76 6.79
C PHE A 332 0.11 -14.90 5.76
N PHE A 333 1.28 -15.35 5.30
CA PHE A 333 2.03 -14.68 4.25
C PHE A 333 1.24 -14.62 2.94
N HIS A 334 0.69 -15.74 2.47
CA HIS A 334 -0.15 -15.76 1.28
C HIS A 334 -1.44 -14.97 1.46
N PHE A 335 -2.03 -14.97 2.66
CA PHE A 335 -3.18 -14.14 2.97
C PHE A 335 -2.87 -12.64 2.87
N SER A 336 -1.69 -12.23 3.32
CA SER A 336 -1.23 -10.84 3.18
C SER A 336 -1.01 -10.45 1.71
N LEU A 337 -0.50 -11.36 0.87
CA LEU A 337 -0.38 -11.15 -0.58
C LEU A 337 -1.73 -11.13 -1.31
N LEU A 338 -2.71 -11.91 -0.84
CA LEU A 338 -4.10 -11.80 -1.28
C LEU A 338 -4.64 -10.39 -1.00
N LEU A 339 -4.51 -9.89 0.23
CA LEU A 339 -4.94 -8.53 0.58
C LEU A 339 -4.20 -7.46 -0.24
N ALA A 340 -2.90 -7.65 -0.47
CA ALA A 340 -2.08 -6.79 -1.32
C ALA A 340 -2.62 -6.73 -2.76
N SER A 341 -3.03 -7.88 -3.31
CA SER A 341 -3.61 -7.95 -4.66
C SER A 341 -4.96 -7.22 -4.77
N LEU A 342 -5.75 -7.20 -3.70
CA LEU A 342 -7.01 -6.45 -3.64
C LEU A 342 -6.75 -4.94 -3.49
N TYR A 343 -5.74 -4.54 -2.71
CA TYR A 343 -5.36 -3.13 -2.56
C TYR A 343 -4.81 -2.52 -3.84
N ILE A 344 -3.89 -3.22 -4.52
CA ILE A 344 -3.30 -2.73 -5.76
C ILE A 344 -4.36 -2.58 -6.86
N MET A 345 -5.35 -3.48 -6.89
CA MET A 345 -6.50 -3.37 -7.79
C MET A 345 -7.23 -2.05 -7.59
N MET A 346 -7.64 -1.73 -6.35
CA MET A 346 -8.37 -0.50 -6.05
C MET A 346 -7.54 0.75 -6.31
N THR A 347 -6.23 0.68 -6.03
CA THR A 347 -5.32 1.82 -6.24
C THR A 347 -5.12 2.10 -7.73
N LEU A 348 -4.93 1.06 -8.55
CA LEU A 348 -4.74 1.19 -10.00
C LEU A 348 -6.02 1.59 -10.75
N THR A 349 -7.19 1.33 -10.18
CA THR A 349 -8.48 1.78 -10.72
C THR A 349 -8.94 3.13 -10.14
N ASN A 350 -8.07 3.82 -9.39
CA ASN A 350 -8.40 5.07 -8.69
C ASN A 350 -9.71 4.96 -7.88
N TRP A 351 -9.94 3.81 -7.25
CA TRP A 351 -11.13 3.51 -6.45
C TRP A 351 -12.46 3.66 -7.21
N TYR A 352 -12.42 3.61 -8.55
CA TYR A 352 -13.61 3.60 -9.39
C TYR A 352 -14.12 2.18 -9.65
N MET A 353 -15.45 2.07 -9.74
CA MET A 353 -16.16 0.84 -10.10
C MET A 353 -16.06 0.55 -11.60
#